data_AF-A0A6J8BST5-F1
#
_entry.id   AF-A0A6J8BST5-F1
#
_cell.length_a   1.000
_cell.length_b   1.000
_cell.length_c   1.000
_cell.angle_alpha   90.00
_cell.angle_beta   90.00
_cell.angle_gamma   90.00
#
_symmetry.space_group_name_H-M   'P 1'
#
loop_
_entity.id
_entity.type
_entity.pdbx_description
1 polymer ?
#
loop_
_entity_poly.entity_id
_entity_poly.type
_entity_poly.pdbx_seq_one_letter_code
_entity_poly.pdbx_strand_id
1 'polypeptide(L)'
;MKRVAIIGAGCSGLAAIKCCLDEGLQPVCFEREDDIGGLWNYTDAVKYGKGSVYKSCVINTSKEMMAFSDFPPPKHFPTFLPHKFVLQYFRLYANNFGLLNYINFRTSVENITQCSDFDQTGRWKVTYNSEESGQTVSEIFDGVLVCTGHHTYPYRPTFDGIENFRGTTIHSHSYRSPQEFADKKVLVVGIGNSAVDIAVDLSNTASEVYLSTRRGAWVIGRKGFWGYPADAVANCRLLFQLPRNVLQYSVEKMANFNFDHESYGVKPKHRSLEAHPTINDDLPIKIMTGKIKIKPDVHNFDDCGVVFEDGSYERMDAVIYATGYSYKIKFLDESIVKIENNKTHLYKYMFPPHLKHPTLAVVGLVQAIGAVMPISEIQCRWFTRVLKGINPLPPLSDMMDDIEAKHLYNSMHIKSQRHTLQTFWIQYMDEIAEKIGCKPNLKRLFIDDPRLALHCLCGPCFPAQYRLQGPGKWNGARASIIGGMERSLAPLKSRILPQNAKIADISCNVTCIAVPKWLTSYFILCFIFIALLCMCVL
;
A
#
# COMPACT_ATOMS: atom_id res chain seq x y z
N MET A 1 -26.77 17.48 12.33
CA MET A 1 -25.42 17.05 11.93
C MET A 1 -25.55 15.66 11.32
N LYS A 2 -24.94 15.37 10.16
CA LYS A 2 -25.08 14.04 9.54
C LYS A 2 -24.26 13.00 10.30
N ARG A 3 -24.85 11.84 10.60
CA ARG A 3 -24.21 10.69 11.27
C ARG A 3 -23.60 9.76 10.23
N VAL A 4 -22.36 9.34 10.44
CA VAL A 4 -21.63 8.46 9.51
C VAL A 4 -21.18 7.19 10.22
N ALA A 5 -21.63 6.02 9.77
CA ALA A 5 -21.13 4.74 10.23
C ALA A 5 -19.79 4.42 9.56
N ILE A 6 -18.80 4.01 10.33
CA ILE A 6 -17.46 3.65 9.85
C ILE A 6 -17.17 2.20 10.25
N ILE A 7 -16.94 1.32 9.28
CA ILE A 7 -16.80 -0.11 9.52
C ILE A 7 -15.32 -0.52 9.56
N GLY A 8 -14.79 -0.71 10.77
CA GLY A 8 -13.39 -1.06 11.06
C GLY A 8 -12.51 0.15 11.39
N ALA A 9 -11.68 0.02 12.41
CA ALA A 9 -10.73 1.02 12.93
C ALA A 9 -9.27 0.72 12.51
N GLY A 10 -9.08 0.21 11.29
CA GLY A 10 -7.78 0.19 10.63
C GLY A 10 -7.33 1.58 10.17
N CYS A 11 -6.25 1.67 9.39
CA CYS A 11 -5.76 2.96 8.90
C CYS A 11 -6.82 3.77 8.12
N SER A 12 -7.64 3.10 7.30
CA SER A 12 -8.78 3.74 6.62
C SER A 12 -9.84 4.27 7.59
N GLY A 13 -10.17 3.51 8.64
CA GLY A 13 -11.16 3.90 9.64
C GLY A 13 -10.72 5.11 10.46
N LEU A 14 -9.46 5.13 10.89
CA LEU A 14 -8.90 6.29 11.60
C LEU A 14 -8.92 7.55 10.73
N ALA A 15 -8.55 7.43 9.45
CA ALA A 15 -8.65 8.53 8.51
C ALA A 15 -10.10 8.98 8.29
N ALA A 16 -11.05 8.04 8.20
CA ALA A 16 -12.48 8.31 8.07
C ALA A 16 -13.02 9.11 9.26
N ILE A 17 -12.74 8.69 10.50
CA ILE A 17 -13.18 9.39 11.71
C ILE A 17 -12.66 10.83 11.67
N LYS A 18 -11.35 11.00 11.46
CA LYS A 18 -10.71 12.32 11.42
C LYS A 18 -11.29 13.21 10.31
N CYS A 19 -11.49 12.69 9.10
CA CYS A 19 -12.07 13.45 8.00
C CYS A 19 -13.55 13.80 8.22
N CYS A 20 -14.31 12.96 8.91
CA CYS A 20 -15.67 13.27 9.33
C CYS A 20 -15.67 14.45 10.30
N LEU A 21 -14.79 14.45 11.30
CA LEU A 21 -14.66 15.54 12.29
C LEU A 21 -14.21 16.85 11.62
N ASP A 22 -13.20 16.80 10.74
CA ASP A 22 -12.72 17.96 9.97
C ASP A 22 -13.85 18.66 9.19
N GLU A 23 -14.84 17.90 8.72
CA GLU A 23 -15.97 18.41 7.92
C GLU A 23 -17.25 18.63 8.76
N GLY A 24 -17.17 18.50 10.09
CA GLY A 24 -18.30 18.73 11.00
C GLY A 24 -19.41 17.67 10.90
N LEU A 25 -19.04 16.42 10.62
CA LEU A 25 -19.92 15.25 10.65
C LEU A 25 -19.77 14.51 11.99
N GLN A 26 -20.74 13.64 12.31
CA GLN A 26 -20.72 12.83 13.53
C GLN A 26 -20.35 11.38 13.19
N PRO A 27 -19.07 10.98 13.30
CA PRO A 27 -18.66 9.59 13.04
C PRO A 27 -19.09 8.67 14.19
N VAL A 28 -19.44 7.43 13.84
CA VAL A 28 -19.59 6.30 14.77
C VAL A 28 -18.86 5.12 14.12
N CYS A 29 -17.76 4.69 14.72
CA CYS A 29 -16.95 3.61 14.22
C CYS A 29 -17.26 2.31 14.99
N PHE A 30 -17.35 1.21 14.26
CA PHE A 30 -17.53 -0.13 14.78
C PHE A 30 -16.27 -0.94 14.47
N GLU A 31 -15.54 -1.35 15.51
CA GLU A 31 -14.35 -2.19 15.41
C GLU A 31 -14.65 -3.53 16.07
N ARG A 32 -14.44 -4.62 15.33
CA ARG A 32 -14.71 -5.98 15.80
C ARG A 32 -13.70 -6.45 16.84
N GLU A 33 -12.48 -5.93 16.80
CA GLU A 33 -11.44 -6.24 17.78
C GLU A 33 -11.47 -5.27 18.97
N ASP A 34 -10.61 -5.51 19.95
CA ASP A 34 -10.47 -4.74 21.19
C ASP A 34 -9.48 -3.57 21.08
N ASP A 35 -8.85 -3.37 19.92
CA ASP A 35 -7.87 -2.30 19.68
C ASP A 35 -7.83 -1.93 18.18
N ILE A 36 -7.31 -0.73 17.90
CA ILE A 36 -7.20 -0.16 16.55
C ILE A 36 -6.09 -0.80 15.71
N GLY A 37 -5.99 -0.38 14.45
CA GLY A 37 -4.84 -0.63 13.58
C GLY A 37 -5.03 -1.80 12.61
N GLY A 38 -6.02 -2.67 12.85
CA GLY A 38 -6.40 -3.76 11.94
C GLY A 38 -5.20 -4.65 11.58
N LEU A 39 -4.83 -4.68 10.30
CA LEU A 39 -3.71 -5.46 9.76
C LEU A 39 -2.40 -5.30 10.55
N TRP A 40 -2.11 -4.08 11.02
CA TRP A 40 -0.86 -3.74 11.69
C TRP A 40 -0.85 -4.07 13.18
N ASN A 41 -2.01 -4.41 13.75
CA ASN A 41 -2.13 -4.91 15.11
C ASN A 41 -1.85 -6.42 15.15
N TYR A 42 -0.57 -6.75 15.20
CA TYR A 42 -0.07 -8.12 15.23
C TYR A 42 -0.54 -8.87 16.48
N THR A 43 -0.97 -10.11 16.28
CA THR A 43 -1.27 -11.06 17.35
C THR A 43 -0.72 -12.43 16.99
N ASP A 44 -0.18 -13.17 17.97
CA ASP A 44 0.28 -14.55 17.75
C ASP A 44 -0.87 -15.46 17.29
N ALA A 45 -2.08 -15.26 17.83
CA ALA A 45 -3.27 -16.02 17.44
C ALA A 45 -3.70 -15.73 15.98
N VAL A 46 -4.01 -16.80 15.24
CA VAL A 46 -4.56 -16.72 13.87
C VAL A 46 -6.09 -16.59 13.96
N LYS A 47 -6.62 -15.47 13.47
CA LYS A 47 -8.07 -15.21 13.39
C LYS A 47 -8.49 -15.08 11.92
N TYR A 48 -9.32 -16.01 11.43
CA TYR A 48 -9.85 -15.94 10.06
C TYR A 48 -10.84 -14.77 9.90
N GLY A 49 -10.78 -14.09 8.76
CA GLY A 49 -11.56 -12.87 8.52
C GLY A 49 -10.98 -11.61 9.17
N LYS A 50 -9.83 -11.72 9.86
CA LYS A 50 -8.99 -10.59 10.30
C LYS A 50 -7.70 -10.60 9.48
N GLY A 51 -7.32 -9.44 8.94
CA GLY A 51 -6.02 -9.28 8.31
C GLY A 51 -4.93 -9.27 9.39
N SER A 52 -3.81 -9.93 9.14
CA SER A 52 -2.68 -9.90 10.08
C SER A 52 -1.36 -9.92 9.32
N VAL A 53 -0.30 -9.52 10.02
CA VAL A 53 1.08 -9.58 9.56
C VAL A 53 1.84 -10.66 10.31
N TYR A 54 3.01 -11.03 9.82
CA TYR A 54 3.96 -11.85 10.57
C TYR A 54 4.88 -10.97 11.41
N LYS A 55 5.52 -11.56 12.43
CA LYS A 55 6.25 -10.83 13.48
C LYS A 55 7.42 -9.99 12.95
N SER A 56 8.08 -10.49 11.91
CA SER A 56 9.21 -9.84 11.24
C SER A 56 8.79 -8.76 10.23
N CYS A 57 7.48 -8.49 10.06
CA CYS A 57 7.00 -7.59 9.01
C CYS A 57 7.46 -6.14 9.21
N VAL A 58 8.06 -5.60 8.15
CA VAL A 58 8.45 -4.19 8.01
C VAL A 58 7.77 -3.62 6.78
N ILE A 59 7.14 -2.46 6.93
CA ILE A 59 6.46 -1.78 5.82
C ILE A 59 7.42 -1.53 4.64
N ASN A 60 6.89 -1.58 3.42
CA ASN A 60 7.63 -1.42 2.18
C ASN A 60 7.71 0.04 1.69
N THR A 61 7.09 0.99 2.40
CA THR A 61 7.07 2.42 2.09
C THR A 61 7.70 3.21 3.24
N SER A 62 8.47 4.23 2.91
CA SER A 62 9.19 5.06 3.88
C SER A 62 8.22 5.89 4.73
N LYS A 63 8.62 6.18 5.97
CA LYS A 63 7.76 6.80 6.98
C LYS A 63 7.12 8.12 6.54
N GLU A 64 7.82 8.92 5.75
CA GLU A 64 7.30 10.21 5.26
C GLU A 64 6.35 10.03 4.07
N MET A 65 6.52 8.98 3.26
CA MET A 65 5.62 8.66 2.15
C MET A 65 4.33 7.97 2.62
N MET A 66 4.39 7.21 3.73
CA MET A 66 3.21 6.55 4.32
C MET A 66 2.45 7.42 5.35
N ALA A 67 2.92 8.63 5.62
CA ALA A 67 2.29 9.53 6.58
C ALA A 67 0.86 9.93 6.18
N PHE A 68 0.03 10.25 7.17
CA PHE A 68 -1.17 11.06 6.92
C PHE A 68 -0.72 12.49 6.61
N SER A 69 -1.41 13.15 5.68
CA SER A 69 -0.94 14.37 5.03
C SER A 69 -0.73 15.56 5.97
N ASP A 70 -1.37 15.56 7.14
CA ASP A 70 -1.24 16.58 8.18
C ASP A 70 -0.64 16.08 9.50
N PHE A 71 -0.07 14.86 9.51
CA PHE A 71 0.50 14.26 10.71
C PHE A 71 1.71 13.37 10.39
N PRO A 72 2.92 13.93 10.25
CA PRO A 72 4.10 13.11 10.00
C PRO A 72 4.46 12.22 11.21
N PRO A 73 5.01 11.01 11.00
CA PRO A 73 5.54 10.19 12.08
C PRO A 73 6.65 10.90 12.87
N PRO A 74 6.97 10.49 14.12
CA PRO A 74 8.07 11.08 14.86
C PRO A 74 9.42 11.03 14.13
N LYS A 75 10.21 12.10 14.22
CA LYS A 75 11.51 12.22 13.52
C LYS A 75 12.49 11.08 13.86
N HIS A 76 12.46 10.58 15.09
CA HIS A 76 13.35 9.51 15.57
C HIS A 76 12.91 8.10 15.15
N PHE A 77 11.70 7.92 14.60
CA PHE A 77 11.26 6.61 14.11
C PHE A 77 12.14 6.13 12.95
N PRO A 78 12.35 4.81 12.79
CA PRO A 78 13.07 4.24 11.65
C PRO A 78 12.52 4.71 10.30
N THR A 79 13.35 4.71 9.26
CA THR A 79 12.93 5.13 7.91
C THR A 79 11.85 4.23 7.31
N PHE A 80 11.98 2.92 7.51
CA PHE A 80 10.95 1.90 7.22
C PHE A 80 10.52 1.29 8.54
N LEU A 81 9.22 1.33 8.84
CA LEU A 81 8.69 0.96 10.15
C LEU A 81 8.40 -0.54 10.26
N PRO A 82 8.97 -1.23 11.26
CA PRO A 82 8.42 -2.50 11.73
C PRO A 82 6.94 -2.32 12.13
N HIS A 83 6.14 -3.39 12.01
CA HIS A 83 4.69 -3.31 12.24
C HIS A 83 4.30 -2.64 13.58
N LYS A 84 5.07 -2.88 14.65
CA LYS A 84 4.88 -2.25 15.97
C LYS A 84 4.98 -0.72 15.94
N PHE A 85 5.88 -0.16 15.13
CA PHE A 85 6.03 1.29 14.98
C PHE A 85 4.92 1.88 14.11
N VAL A 86 4.39 1.10 13.15
CA VAL A 86 3.19 1.51 12.39
C VAL A 86 1.98 1.60 13.32
N LEU A 87 1.74 0.59 14.15
CA LEU A 87 0.68 0.62 15.17
C LEU A 87 0.88 1.77 16.16
N GLN A 88 2.11 2.00 16.63
CA GLN A 88 2.42 3.13 17.50
C GLN A 88 2.10 4.46 16.83
N TYR A 89 2.43 4.63 15.54
CA TYR A 89 2.07 5.81 14.77
C TYR A 89 0.55 6.01 14.67
N PHE A 90 -0.23 4.94 14.48
CA PHE A 90 -1.69 5.02 14.50
C PHE A 90 -2.25 5.42 15.87
N ARG A 91 -1.67 4.91 16.96
CA ARG A 91 -2.05 5.33 18.32
C ARG A 91 -1.73 6.81 18.56
N LEU A 92 -0.57 7.29 18.08
CA LEU A 92 -0.22 8.71 18.14
C LEU A 92 -1.22 9.58 17.34
N TYR A 93 -1.60 9.15 16.15
CA TYR A 93 -2.59 9.83 15.32
C TYR A 93 -3.96 9.86 16.00
N ALA A 94 -4.43 8.71 16.49
CA ALA A 94 -5.72 8.59 17.18
C ALA A 94 -5.78 9.44 18.45
N ASN A 95 -4.71 9.47 19.25
CA ASN A 95 -4.63 10.30 20.43
C ASN A 95 -4.58 11.80 20.10
N ASN A 96 -3.76 12.19 19.11
CA ASN A 96 -3.61 13.60 18.71
C ASN A 96 -4.93 14.24 18.27
N PHE A 97 -5.77 13.48 17.57
CA PHE A 97 -7.06 13.96 17.05
C PHE A 97 -8.27 13.48 17.87
N GLY A 98 -8.07 12.85 19.03
CA GLY A 98 -9.15 12.39 19.91
C GLY A 98 -10.09 11.34 19.28
N LEU A 99 -9.58 10.52 18.36
CA LEU A 99 -10.40 9.63 17.52
C LEU A 99 -10.98 8.44 18.28
N LEU A 100 -10.35 8.02 19.38
CA LEU A 100 -10.77 6.84 20.16
C LEU A 100 -12.18 6.99 20.74
N ASN A 101 -12.62 8.22 21.00
CA ASN A 101 -13.95 8.53 21.54
C ASN A 101 -15.11 8.15 20.59
N TYR A 102 -14.80 7.85 19.34
CA TYR A 102 -15.80 7.52 18.31
C TYR A 102 -15.77 6.05 17.93
N ILE A 103 -14.99 5.21 18.61
CA ILE A 103 -14.79 3.81 18.28
C ILE A 103 -15.48 2.94 19.32
N ASN A 104 -16.43 2.13 18.86
CA ASN A 104 -17.03 1.06 19.63
C ASN A 104 -16.24 -0.22 19.31
N PHE A 105 -15.35 -0.61 20.23
CA PHE A 105 -14.60 -1.85 20.14
C PHE A 105 -15.48 -3.06 20.41
N ARG A 106 -14.98 -4.26 20.06
CA ARG A 106 -15.70 -5.54 20.20
C ARG A 106 -17.13 -5.49 19.65
N THR A 107 -17.31 -4.73 18.58
CA THR A 107 -18.59 -4.46 17.95
C THR A 107 -18.50 -4.84 16.48
N SER A 108 -19.13 -5.96 16.13
CA SER A 108 -19.11 -6.52 14.77
C SER A 108 -20.35 -6.10 14.01
N VAL A 109 -20.17 -5.51 12.84
CA VAL A 109 -21.29 -5.22 11.92
C VAL A 109 -21.69 -6.48 11.18
N GLU A 110 -22.96 -6.83 11.28
CA GLU A 110 -23.54 -8.05 10.70
C GLU A 110 -24.21 -7.76 9.35
N ASN A 111 -24.92 -6.63 9.24
CA ASN A 111 -25.67 -6.29 8.04
C ASN A 111 -25.85 -4.77 7.87
N ILE A 112 -25.80 -4.30 6.64
CA ILE A 112 -26.06 -2.92 6.24
C ILE A 112 -27.05 -2.95 5.09
N THR A 113 -28.23 -2.35 5.31
CA THR A 113 -29.30 -2.30 4.31
C THR A 113 -29.73 -0.86 4.07
N GLN A 114 -30.22 -0.59 2.87
CA GLN A 114 -30.95 0.65 2.59
C GLN A 114 -32.17 0.75 3.53
N CYS A 115 -32.48 1.96 4.02
CA CYS A 115 -33.74 2.18 4.73
C CYS A 115 -34.93 2.10 3.75
N SER A 116 -36.14 1.88 4.27
CA SER A 116 -37.36 1.84 3.44
C SER A 116 -37.61 3.16 2.69
N ASP A 117 -37.10 4.28 3.20
CA ASP A 117 -37.16 5.62 2.62
C ASP A 117 -35.83 6.06 1.98
N PHE A 118 -34.98 5.10 1.56
CA PHE A 118 -33.67 5.39 0.97
C PHE A 118 -33.79 6.28 -0.26
N ASP A 119 -34.80 6.09 -1.11
CA ASP A 119 -34.97 6.87 -2.32
C ASP A 119 -35.17 8.37 -2.07
N GLN A 120 -35.70 8.74 -0.90
CA GLN A 120 -35.88 10.12 -0.47
C GLN A 120 -34.71 10.62 0.39
N THR A 121 -34.14 9.75 1.23
CA THR A 121 -33.20 10.18 2.29
C THR A 121 -31.74 9.76 2.09
N GLY A 122 -31.50 8.69 1.33
CA GLY A 122 -30.18 8.07 1.17
C GLY A 122 -29.64 7.39 2.43
N ARG A 123 -30.48 7.12 3.44
CA ARG A 123 -30.04 6.62 4.76
C ARG A 123 -29.92 5.10 4.81
N TRP A 124 -29.02 4.64 5.67
CA TRP A 124 -28.68 3.23 5.84
C TRP A 124 -29.04 2.75 7.24
N LYS A 125 -29.57 1.53 7.33
CA LYS A 125 -29.73 0.79 8.59
C LYS A 125 -28.52 -0.12 8.77
N VAL A 126 -27.76 0.12 9.83
CA VAL A 126 -26.57 -0.67 10.19
C VAL A 126 -26.93 -1.53 11.39
N THR A 127 -26.82 -2.84 11.23
CA THR A 127 -27.08 -3.85 12.26
C THR A 127 -25.77 -4.43 12.73
N TYR A 128 -25.53 -4.42 14.03
CA TYR A 128 -24.28 -4.84 14.64
C TYR A 128 -24.53 -5.55 15.97
N ASN A 129 -23.58 -6.37 16.37
CA ASN A 129 -23.55 -7.06 17.66
C ASN A 129 -22.37 -6.55 18.48
N SER A 130 -22.64 -6.11 19.71
CA SER A 130 -21.60 -5.76 20.68
C SER A 130 -21.40 -6.92 21.65
N GLU A 131 -20.16 -7.37 21.81
CA GLU A 131 -19.81 -8.42 22.78
C GLU A 131 -20.13 -8.01 24.23
N GLU A 132 -20.12 -6.70 24.52
CA GLU A 132 -20.40 -6.19 25.87
C GLU A 132 -21.88 -6.27 26.23
N SER A 133 -22.78 -5.93 25.31
CA SER A 133 -24.23 -6.01 25.55
C SER A 133 -24.80 -7.39 25.25
N GLY A 134 -24.13 -8.18 24.41
CA GLY A 134 -24.64 -9.45 23.87
C GLY A 134 -25.88 -9.30 22.99
N GLN A 135 -26.26 -8.06 22.64
CA GLN A 135 -27.47 -7.76 21.88
C GLN A 135 -27.12 -7.29 20.47
N THR A 136 -27.91 -7.77 19.50
CA THR A 136 -27.91 -7.25 18.14
C THR A 136 -28.78 -5.99 18.08
N VAL A 137 -28.17 -4.87 17.69
CA VAL A 137 -28.81 -3.55 17.62
C VAL A 137 -28.79 -3.07 16.18
N SER A 138 -29.84 -2.35 15.77
CA SER A 138 -29.89 -1.65 14.49
C SER A 138 -30.01 -0.14 14.69
N GLU A 139 -29.17 0.62 14.00
CA GLU A 139 -29.18 2.08 14.02
C GLU A 139 -29.22 2.67 12.59
N ILE A 140 -29.73 3.90 12.48
CA ILE A 140 -29.84 4.62 11.20
C ILE A 140 -28.72 5.66 11.07
N PHE A 141 -28.10 5.70 9.88
CA PHE A 141 -27.01 6.60 9.52
C PHE A 141 -27.25 7.31 8.19
N ASP A 142 -26.74 8.53 8.07
CA ASP A 142 -26.83 9.35 6.86
C ASP A 142 -25.76 8.98 5.81
N GLY A 143 -24.69 8.31 6.24
CA GLY A 143 -23.70 7.75 5.34
C GLY A 143 -22.91 6.58 5.96
N VAL A 144 -22.26 5.80 5.11
CA VAL A 144 -21.50 4.60 5.48
C VAL A 144 -20.15 4.61 4.80
N LEU A 145 -19.08 4.43 5.58
CA LEU A 145 -17.73 4.20 5.10
C LEU A 145 -17.29 2.78 5.46
N VAL A 146 -17.06 1.94 4.43
CA VAL A 146 -16.56 0.58 4.61
C VAL A 146 -15.03 0.60 4.62
N CYS A 147 -14.44 0.32 5.79
CA CYS A 147 -12.99 0.44 6.04
C CYS A 147 -12.35 -0.91 6.45
N THR A 148 -12.92 -2.02 6.01
CA THR A 148 -12.55 -3.39 6.45
C THR A 148 -11.24 -3.93 5.86
N GLY A 149 -10.64 -3.22 4.90
CA GLY A 149 -9.46 -3.68 4.16
C GLY A 149 -9.75 -4.93 3.32
N HIS A 150 -8.73 -5.47 2.63
CA HIS A 150 -8.93 -6.51 1.61
C HIS A 150 -7.95 -7.70 1.69
N HIS A 151 -7.14 -7.79 2.74
CA HIS A 151 -6.19 -8.89 2.97
C HIS A 151 -6.66 -9.81 4.11
N THR A 152 -7.90 -10.31 4.01
CA THR A 152 -8.56 -11.03 5.11
C THR A 152 -8.90 -12.48 4.77
N TYR A 153 -9.22 -12.80 3.51
CA TYR A 153 -9.60 -14.14 3.08
C TYR A 153 -8.49 -14.78 2.25
N PRO A 154 -7.78 -15.80 2.77
CA PRO A 154 -6.74 -16.52 2.03
C PRO A 154 -7.23 -17.06 0.67
N TYR A 155 -6.45 -16.86 -0.38
CA TYR A 155 -6.67 -17.52 -1.66
C TYR A 155 -5.72 -18.71 -1.77
N ARG A 156 -6.24 -19.93 -1.76
CA ARG A 156 -5.46 -21.16 -1.92
C ARG A 156 -5.75 -21.78 -3.29
N PRO A 157 -4.79 -21.84 -4.22
CA PRO A 157 -4.95 -22.62 -5.43
C PRO A 157 -4.97 -24.12 -5.10
N THR A 158 -5.66 -24.89 -5.94
CA THR A 158 -5.63 -26.35 -5.90
C THR A 158 -4.50 -26.85 -6.78
N PHE A 159 -3.75 -27.84 -6.29
CA PHE A 159 -2.73 -28.55 -7.05
C PHE A 159 -3.05 -30.04 -6.98
N ASP A 160 -2.78 -30.78 -8.05
CA ASP A 160 -3.05 -32.21 -8.10
C ASP A 160 -2.21 -32.93 -7.03
N GLY A 161 -2.81 -33.87 -6.31
CA GLY A 161 -2.14 -34.69 -5.31
C GLY A 161 -1.89 -34.01 -3.95
N ILE A 162 -2.27 -32.73 -3.77
CA ILE A 162 -2.03 -32.00 -2.52
C ILE A 162 -2.73 -32.64 -1.30
N GLU A 163 -3.86 -33.30 -1.52
CA GLU A 163 -4.60 -34.05 -0.52
C GLU A 163 -3.83 -35.25 0.03
N ASN A 164 -2.84 -35.76 -0.72
CA ASN A 164 -2.01 -36.89 -0.32
C ASN A 164 -0.74 -36.44 0.43
N PHE A 165 -0.36 -35.16 0.31
CA PHE A 165 0.86 -34.64 0.92
C PHE A 165 0.80 -34.72 2.44
N ARG A 166 1.74 -35.47 3.04
CA ARG A 166 1.76 -35.74 4.49
C ARG A 166 2.39 -34.61 5.32
N GLY A 167 3.06 -33.66 4.66
CA GLY A 167 3.67 -32.52 5.33
C GLY A 167 2.66 -31.45 5.75
N THR A 168 3.16 -30.39 6.38
CA THR A 168 2.30 -29.28 6.86
C THR A 168 1.96 -28.32 5.74
N THR A 169 0.69 -27.97 5.56
CA THR A 169 0.27 -26.95 4.58
C THR A 169 -0.41 -25.77 5.27
N ILE A 170 0.10 -24.56 5.02
CA ILE A 170 -0.49 -23.32 5.54
C ILE A 170 -0.58 -22.24 4.46
N HIS A 171 -1.39 -21.22 4.70
CA HIS A 171 -1.34 -19.98 3.93
C HIS A 171 -0.49 -18.95 4.67
N SER A 172 0.11 -18.00 3.94
CA SER A 172 0.87 -16.87 4.49
C SER A 172 0.10 -16.05 5.55
N HIS A 173 -1.24 -16.10 5.53
CA HIS A 173 -2.12 -15.52 6.55
C HIS A 173 -1.90 -16.12 7.94
N SER A 174 -1.60 -17.41 8.00
CA SER A 174 -1.40 -18.18 9.23
C SER A 174 0.06 -18.16 9.69
N TYR A 175 1.01 -17.77 8.83
CA TYR A 175 2.41 -17.65 9.20
C TYR A 175 2.60 -16.51 10.23
N ARG A 176 3.37 -16.78 11.28
CA ARG A 176 3.69 -15.80 12.33
C ARG A 176 5.17 -15.62 12.56
N SER A 177 5.91 -16.72 12.55
CA SER A 177 7.31 -16.76 12.90
C SER A 177 7.97 -18.02 12.30
N PRO A 178 9.30 -18.02 12.11
CA PRO A 178 9.97 -19.12 11.42
C PRO A 178 10.20 -20.34 12.32
N GLN A 179 10.03 -20.23 13.65
CA GLN A 179 10.41 -21.28 14.61
C GLN A 179 9.71 -22.63 14.39
N GLU A 180 8.46 -22.64 13.95
CA GLU A 180 7.71 -23.88 13.64
C GLU A 180 8.28 -24.66 12.45
N PHE A 181 9.19 -24.04 11.70
CA PHE A 181 9.81 -24.57 10.49
C PHE A 181 11.32 -24.79 10.65
N ALA A 182 11.84 -24.72 11.88
CA ALA A 182 13.24 -25.02 12.16
C ALA A 182 13.62 -26.41 11.63
N ASP A 183 14.78 -26.49 10.96
CA ASP A 183 15.35 -27.71 10.38
C ASP A 183 14.50 -28.42 9.30
N LYS A 184 13.38 -27.83 8.88
CA LYS A 184 12.49 -28.38 7.85
C LYS A 184 12.85 -27.91 6.44
N LYS A 185 12.52 -28.72 5.43
CA LYS A 185 12.47 -28.34 4.02
C LYS A 185 11.14 -27.69 3.71
N VAL A 186 11.16 -26.41 3.33
CA VAL A 186 9.95 -25.61 3.16
C VAL A 186 9.83 -25.08 1.74
N LEU A 187 8.68 -25.33 1.12
CA LEU A 187 8.27 -24.71 -0.12
C LEU A 187 7.39 -23.48 0.16
N VAL A 188 7.76 -22.32 -0.36
CA VAL A 188 6.90 -21.13 -0.41
C VAL A 188 6.39 -20.94 -1.85
N VAL A 189 5.06 -20.94 -2.02
CA VAL A 189 4.41 -20.81 -3.33
C VAL A 189 3.99 -19.38 -3.58
N GLY A 190 4.50 -18.78 -4.66
CA GLY A 190 4.25 -17.41 -5.09
C GLY A 190 5.49 -16.52 -4.96
N ILE A 191 5.42 -15.32 -5.55
CA ILE A 191 6.53 -14.33 -5.52
C ILE A 191 6.05 -12.94 -5.11
N GLY A 192 4.97 -12.86 -4.32
CA GLY A 192 4.55 -11.60 -3.72
C GLY A 192 5.44 -11.16 -2.56
N ASN A 193 5.20 -9.94 -2.05
CA ASN A 193 5.94 -9.40 -0.90
C ASN A 193 5.92 -10.39 0.28
N SER A 194 4.75 -10.93 0.63
CA SER A 194 4.64 -11.95 1.68
C SER A 194 5.43 -13.22 1.37
N ALA A 195 5.46 -13.67 0.11
CA ALA A 195 6.18 -14.89 -0.27
C ALA A 195 7.68 -14.72 -0.06
N VAL A 196 8.23 -13.61 -0.57
CA VAL A 196 9.66 -13.33 -0.49
C VAL A 196 10.08 -13.04 0.95
N ASP A 197 9.32 -12.22 1.69
CA ASP A 197 9.64 -11.93 3.09
C ASP A 197 9.60 -13.21 3.95
N ILE A 198 8.60 -14.08 3.76
CA ILE A 198 8.51 -15.36 4.48
C ILE A 198 9.67 -16.28 4.09
N ALA A 199 10.00 -16.42 2.80
CA ALA A 199 11.12 -17.23 2.36
C ALA A 199 12.46 -16.75 2.94
N VAL A 200 12.68 -15.43 2.98
CA VAL A 200 13.86 -14.81 3.61
C VAL A 200 13.88 -15.05 5.11
N ASP A 201 12.75 -14.90 5.80
CA ASP A 201 12.64 -15.12 7.25
C ASP A 201 12.95 -16.59 7.60
N LEU A 202 12.34 -17.53 6.87
CA LEU A 202 12.57 -18.98 7.00
C LEU A 202 14.02 -19.37 6.74
N SER A 203 14.70 -18.74 5.78
CA SER A 203 16.08 -19.05 5.39
C SER A 203 17.11 -18.92 6.53
N ASN A 204 16.71 -18.35 7.67
CA ASN A 204 17.55 -18.24 8.86
C ASN A 204 17.45 -19.47 9.79
N THR A 205 16.45 -20.33 9.61
CA THR A 205 16.14 -21.42 10.57
C THR A 205 15.75 -22.75 9.91
N ALA A 206 15.12 -22.72 8.73
CA ALA A 206 14.80 -23.91 7.95
C ALA A 206 16.08 -24.56 7.40
N SER A 207 16.06 -25.87 7.16
CA SER A 207 17.19 -26.58 6.56
C SER A 207 17.36 -26.22 5.10
N GLU A 208 16.26 -26.16 4.34
CA GLU A 208 16.22 -25.71 2.96
C GLU A 208 14.93 -24.93 2.67
N VAL A 209 15.03 -23.84 1.89
CA VAL A 209 13.87 -23.06 1.45
C VAL A 209 13.82 -23.02 -0.07
N TYR A 210 12.66 -23.37 -0.60
CA TYR A 210 12.35 -23.29 -2.02
C TYR A 210 11.29 -22.22 -2.25
N LEU A 211 11.50 -21.35 -3.23
CA LEU A 211 10.56 -20.30 -3.61
C LEU A 211 10.06 -20.56 -5.03
N SER A 212 8.80 -20.98 -5.16
CA SER A 212 8.19 -21.32 -6.44
C SER A 212 7.48 -20.11 -7.05
N THR A 213 7.75 -19.86 -8.34
CA THR A 213 7.10 -18.80 -9.10
C THR A 213 6.78 -19.22 -10.53
N ARG A 214 5.55 -18.95 -10.98
CA ARG A 214 5.15 -19.20 -12.37
C ARG A 214 5.65 -18.17 -13.36
N ARG A 215 5.76 -16.90 -12.94
CA ARG A 215 5.96 -15.78 -13.88
C ARG A 215 7.18 -14.92 -13.56
N GLY A 216 7.87 -15.16 -12.45
CA GLY A 216 8.87 -14.22 -11.94
C GLY A 216 8.25 -12.90 -11.44
N ALA A 217 9.10 -12.00 -10.95
CA ALA A 217 8.75 -10.63 -10.60
C ALA A 217 10.01 -9.75 -10.62
N TRP A 218 9.82 -8.45 -10.91
CA TRP A 218 10.86 -7.46 -10.64
C TRP A 218 10.99 -7.29 -9.13
N VAL A 219 12.16 -7.60 -8.57
CA VAL A 219 12.46 -7.45 -7.15
C VAL A 219 13.34 -6.22 -6.95
N ILE A 220 12.88 -5.30 -6.12
CA ILE A 220 13.59 -4.05 -5.81
C ILE A 220 13.76 -3.90 -4.29
N GLY A 221 14.85 -3.28 -3.88
CA GLY A 221 15.11 -2.99 -2.47
C GLY A 221 14.34 -1.77 -1.97
N ARG A 222 14.12 -1.71 -0.65
CA ARG A 222 13.74 -0.48 0.06
C ARG A 222 14.88 0.53 0.00
N LYS A 223 16.12 0.04 0.02
CA LYS A 223 17.35 0.83 -0.16
C LYS A 223 17.54 1.19 -1.64
N GLY A 224 17.28 2.46 -1.96
CA GLY A 224 17.61 3.05 -3.25
C GLY A 224 19.07 3.48 -3.35
N PHE A 225 19.41 4.18 -4.44
CA PHE A 225 20.76 4.71 -4.66
C PHE A 225 21.22 5.62 -3.50
N TRP A 226 22.51 5.55 -3.17
CA TRP A 226 23.13 6.26 -2.03
C TRP A 226 22.47 6.00 -0.67
N GLY A 227 21.68 4.93 -0.54
CA GLY A 227 20.99 4.59 0.72
C GLY A 227 19.73 5.41 0.99
N TYR A 228 19.25 6.19 0.02
CA TYR A 228 17.97 6.88 0.13
C TYR A 228 16.79 5.89 0.02
N PRO A 229 15.61 6.20 0.58
CA PRO A 229 14.42 5.36 0.40
C PRO A 229 14.00 5.32 -1.08
N ALA A 230 13.92 4.12 -1.65
CA ALA A 230 13.64 3.92 -3.06
C ALA A 230 12.28 4.51 -3.48
N ASP A 231 11.27 4.37 -2.63
CA ASP A 231 9.92 4.90 -2.85
C ASP A 231 9.85 6.42 -2.87
N ALA A 232 10.61 7.10 -2.00
CA ALA A 232 10.68 8.55 -1.96
C ALA A 232 11.38 9.12 -3.21
N VAL A 233 12.41 8.42 -3.71
CA VAL A 233 13.10 8.82 -4.95
C VAL A 233 12.25 8.51 -6.18
N ALA A 234 11.57 7.35 -6.21
CA ALA A 234 10.77 6.92 -7.36
C ALA A 234 9.46 7.74 -7.49
N ASN A 235 8.81 8.10 -6.38
CA ASN A 235 7.58 8.90 -6.40
C ASN A 235 7.86 10.39 -6.52
N CYS A 236 8.33 10.81 -7.69
CA CYS A 236 8.58 12.21 -8.03
C CYS A 236 7.73 12.67 -9.22
N ARG A 237 7.10 13.85 -9.12
CA ARG A 237 6.22 14.38 -10.18
C ARG A 237 6.93 14.51 -11.52
N LEU A 238 8.20 14.96 -11.53
CA LEU A 238 8.99 15.08 -12.75
C LEU A 238 9.24 13.73 -13.42
N LEU A 239 9.53 12.66 -12.67
CA LEU A 239 9.76 11.33 -13.26
C LEU A 239 8.49 10.78 -13.93
N PHE A 240 7.34 11.02 -13.31
CA PHE A 240 6.05 10.59 -13.84
C PHE A 240 5.55 11.43 -15.03
N GLN A 241 6.28 12.49 -15.44
CA GLN A 241 6.04 13.21 -16.69
C GLN A 241 6.80 12.61 -17.89
N LEU A 242 7.74 11.68 -17.66
CA LEU A 242 8.51 11.06 -18.72
C LEU A 242 7.67 10.05 -19.52
N PRO A 243 7.99 9.83 -20.81
CA PRO A 243 7.38 8.76 -21.58
C PRO A 243 7.48 7.40 -20.89
N ARG A 244 6.38 6.64 -20.89
CA ARG A 244 6.25 5.41 -20.10
C ARG A 244 7.31 4.34 -20.44
N ASN A 245 7.65 4.20 -21.71
CA ASN A 245 8.69 3.28 -22.19
C ASN A 245 10.07 3.61 -21.59
N VAL A 246 10.42 4.89 -21.53
CA VAL A 246 11.68 5.38 -20.95
C VAL A 246 11.71 5.12 -19.45
N LEU A 247 10.60 5.41 -18.76
CA LEU A 247 10.49 5.15 -17.32
C LEU A 247 10.59 3.64 -17.01
N GLN A 248 9.89 2.79 -17.76
CA GLN A 248 9.97 1.34 -17.62
C GLN A 248 11.39 0.82 -17.82
N TYR A 249 12.05 1.22 -18.91
CA TYR A 249 13.42 0.82 -19.22
C TYR A 249 14.37 1.19 -18.08
N SER A 250 14.23 2.41 -17.55
CA SER A 250 15.09 2.89 -16.49
C SER A 250 14.89 2.16 -15.17
N VAL A 251 13.64 1.85 -14.81
CA VAL A 251 13.32 1.02 -13.64
C VAL A 251 13.89 -0.39 -13.80
N GLU A 252 13.80 -0.99 -14.99
CA GLU A 252 14.34 -2.34 -15.26
C GLU A 252 15.87 -2.37 -15.21
N LYS A 253 16.53 -1.32 -15.75
CA LYS A 253 17.99 -1.20 -15.66
C LYS A 253 18.44 -1.00 -14.22
N MET A 254 17.74 -0.18 -13.44
CA MET A 254 18.03 -0.02 -12.01
C MET A 254 17.83 -1.33 -11.24
N ALA A 255 16.75 -2.06 -11.51
CA ALA A 255 16.49 -3.34 -10.87
C ALA A 255 17.58 -4.37 -11.20
N ASN A 256 17.98 -4.49 -12.46
CA ASN A 256 19.06 -5.40 -12.88
C ASN A 256 20.45 -4.95 -12.42
N PHE A 257 20.67 -3.65 -12.24
CA PHE A 257 21.91 -3.13 -11.67
C PHE A 257 22.08 -3.56 -10.20
N ASN A 258 20.98 -3.71 -9.45
CA ASN A 258 21.03 -4.25 -8.10
C ASN A 258 21.42 -5.74 -8.11
N PHE A 259 20.78 -6.53 -8.96
CA PHE A 259 21.19 -7.90 -9.30
C PHE A 259 20.49 -8.34 -10.60
N ASP A 260 21.17 -9.14 -11.43
CA ASP A 260 20.60 -9.59 -12.71
C ASP A 260 19.46 -10.59 -12.47
N HIS A 261 18.22 -10.18 -12.81
CA HIS A 261 17.04 -10.99 -12.50
C HIS A 261 16.98 -12.28 -13.33
N GLU A 262 17.62 -12.29 -14.50
CA GLU A 262 17.66 -13.47 -15.39
C GLU A 262 18.55 -14.56 -14.80
N SER A 263 19.79 -14.21 -14.45
CA SER A 263 20.74 -15.14 -13.81
C SER A 263 20.23 -15.70 -12.48
N TYR A 264 19.34 -14.96 -11.79
CA TYR A 264 18.76 -15.37 -10.51
C TYR A 264 17.41 -16.10 -10.67
N GLY A 265 16.92 -16.31 -11.90
CA GLY A 265 15.70 -17.08 -12.17
C GLY A 265 14.39 -16.38 -11.78
N VAL A 266 14.39 -15.06 -11.57
CA VAL A 266 13.20 -14.29 -11.14
C VAL A 266 12.70 -13.30 -12.19
N LYS A 267 13.40 -13.14 -13.32
CA LYS A 267 13.02 -12.21 -14.39
C LYS A 267 11.61 -12.51 -14.92
N PRO A 268 10.69 -11.53 -14.89
CA PRO A 268 9.36 -11.74 -15.41
C PRO A 268 9.28 -11.54 -16.93
N LYS A 269 8.19 -12.04 -17.52
CA LYS A 269 7.85 -11.80 -18.94
C LYS A 269 7.28 -10.40 -19.21
N HIS A 270 6.85 -9.69 -18.17
CA HIS A 270 6.22 -8.36 -18.27
C HIS A 270 7.20 -7.24 -17.93
N ARG A 271 6.89 -6.01 -18.36
CA ARG A 271 7.70 -4.82 -18.06
C ARG A 271 7.49 -4.35 -16.61
N SER A 272 8.40 -3.51 -16.10
CA SER A 272 8.44 -3.11 -14.67
C SER A 272 7.21 -2.37 -14.13
N LEU A 273 6.48 -1.64 -14.98
CA LEU A 273 5.29 -0.86 -14.58
C LEU A 273 3.96 -1.51 -14.97
N GLU A 274 3.99 -2.79 -15.32
CA GLU A 274 2.83 -3.57 -15.75
C GLU A 274 2.24 -4.39 -14.61
N ALA A 275 3.03 -4.62 -13.57
CA ALA A 275 2.58 -5.18 -12.31
C ALA A 275 3.43 -4.63 -11.15
N HIS A 276 2.89 -4.80 -9.94
CA HIS A 276 3.58 -4.43 -8.72
C HIS A 276 4.91 -5.19 -8.59
N PRO A 277 6.04 -4.48 -8.40
CA PRO A 277 7.29 -5.13 -8.07
C PRO A 277 7.22 -5.74 -6.66
N THR A 278 8.08 -6.70 -6.41
CA THR A 278 8.28 -7.27 -5.08
C THR A 278 9.37 -6.52 -4.36
N ILE A 279 9.10 -6.11 -3.11
CA ILE A 279 10.00 -5.28 -2.32
C ILE A 279 10.71 -6.16 -1.30
N ASN A 280 12.01 -6.40 -1.51
CA ASN A 280 12.84 -7.12 -0.54
C ASN A 280 14.32 -6.77 -0.72
N ASP A 281 15.02 -6.58 0.40
CA ASP A 281 16.44 -6.18 0.41
C ASP A 281 17.41 -7.37 0.47
N ASP A 282 16.94 -8.54 0.90
CA ASP A 282 17.77 -9.69 1.28
C ASP A 282 17.66 -10.87 0.29
N LEU A 283 16.59 -10.98 -0.50
CA LEU A 283 16.37 -12.12 -1.40
C LEU A 283 17.59 -12.43 -2.28
N PRO A 284 18.24 -11.45 -2.94
CA PRO A 284 19.38 -11.76 -3.80
C PRO A 284 20.54 -12.42 -3.06
N ILE A 285 20.88 -11.94 -1.86
CA ILE A 285 21.97 -12.55 -1.08
C ILE A 285 21.58 -13.93 -0.54
N LYS A 286 20.30 -14.16 -0.23
CA LYS A 286 19.79 -15.49 0.17
C LYS A 286 19.84 -16.50 -0.97
N ILE A 287 19.60 -16.07 -2.22
CA ILE A 287 19.78 -16.91 -3.41
C ILE A 287 21.27 -17.20 -3.63
N MET A 288 22.12 -16.16 -3.60
CA MET A 288 23.56 -16.28 -3.85
C MET A 288 24.27 -17.22 -2.85
N THR A 289 23.81 -17.22 -1.59
CA THR A 289 24.35 -18.10 -0.54
C THR A 289 23.73 -19.50 -0.53
N GLY A 290 22.84 -19.81 -1.48
CA GLY A 290 22.17 -21.11 -1.60
C GLY A 290 21.09 -21.38 -0.55
N LYS A 291 20.77 -20.39 0.31
CA LYS A 291 19.76 -20.53 1.37
C LYS A 291 18.33 -20.52 0.84
N ILE A 292 18.11 -19.92 -0.32
CA ILE A 292 16.83 -19.96 -1.05
C ILE A 292 17.09 -20.45 -2.48
N LYS A 293 16.36 -21.48 -2.90
CA LYS A 293 16.39 -22.00 -4.27
C LYS A 293 15.12 -21.59 -5.01
N ILE A 294 15.27 -20.89 -6.13
CA ILE A 294 14.12 -20.55 -6.98
C ILE A 294 13.69 -21.79 -7.78
N LYS A 295 12.39 -22.04 -7.84
CA LYS A 295 11.79 -23.13 -8.61
C LYS A 295 10.68 -22.60 -9.54
N PRO A 296 10.40 -23.27 -10.67
CA PRO A 296 9.25 -22.93 -11.50
C PRO A 296 7.94 -23.27 -10.77
N ASP A 297 6.80 -23.17 -11.47
CA ASP A 297 5.50 -23.47 -10.85
C ASP A 297 5.41 -24.92 -10.39
N VAL A 298 4.53 -25.16 -9.43
CA VAL A 298 4.24 -26.51 -8.95
C VAL A 298 3.36 -27.22 -9.98
N HIS A 299 3.77 -28.42 -10.39
CA HIS A 299 3.00 -29.28 -11.27
C HIS A 299 2.02 -30.12 -10.43
N ASN A 300 2.54 -30.98 -9.55
CA ASN A 300 1.74 -31.81 -8.65
C ASN A 300 2.49 -32.16 -7.36
N PHE A 301 1.76 -32.67 -6.38
CA PHE A 301 2.30 -33.23 -5.14
C PHE A 301 2.19 -34.76 -5.14
N ASP A 302 3.04 -35.40 -4.34
CA ASP A 302 2.87 -36.77 -3.88
C ASP A 302 2.78 -36.80 -2.35
N ASP A 303 2.93 -37.97 -1.73
CA ASP A 303 2.82 -38.12 -0.28
C ASP A 303 3.99 -37.49 0.51
N CYS A 304 5.13 -37.23 -0.13
CA CYS A 304 6.39 -36.82 0.50
C CYS A 304 6.97 -35.50 -0.02
N GLY A 305 6.47 -34.97 -1.14
CA GLY A 305 7.15 -33.91 -1.87
C GLY A 305 6.36 -33.34 -3.02
N VAL A 306 7.09 -32.66 -3.90
CA VAL A 306 6.55 -31.84 -4.98
C VAL A 306 7.31 -32.09 -6.28
N VAL A 307 6.57 -32.19 -7.38
CA VAL A 307 7.09 -32.15 -8.75
C VAL A 307 6.84 -30.75 -9.30
N PHE A 308 7.86 -30.14 -9.88
CA PHE A 308 7.77 -28.83 -10.52
C PHE A 308 7.58 -28.98 -12.04
N GLU A 309 7.15 -27.90 -12.70
CA GLU A 309 6.91 -27.85 -14.16
C GLU A 309 8.16 -28.16 -15.01
N ASP A 310 9.37 -28.05 -14.46
CA ASP A 310 10.61 -28.45 -15.14
C ASP A 310 10.94 -29.95 -14.99
N GLY A 311 10.07 -30.72 -14.34
CA GLY A 311 10.26 -32.13 -14.02
C GLY A 311 11.15 -32.39 -12.80
N SER A 312 11.69 -31.36 -12.14
CA SER A 312 12.46 -31.56 -10.91
C SER A 312 11.56 -31.99 -9.74
N TYR A 313 12.10 -32.85 -8.86
CA TYR A 313 11.41 -33.33 -7.66
C TYR A 313 12.17 -32.93 -6.41
N GLU A 314 11.44 -32.55 -5.37
CA GLU A 314 12.00 -32.26 -4.05
C GLU A 314 11.09 -32.78 -2.95
N ARG A 315 11.68 -33.42 -1.93
CA ARG A 315 10.97 -33.79 -0.70
C ARG A 315 10.76 -32.54 0.16
N MET A 316 9.57 -32.40 0.73
CA MET A 316 9.18 -31.22 1.50
C MET A 316 8.49 -31.62 2.79
N ASP A 317 8.82 -30.92 3.88
CA ASP A 317 8.14 -31.09 5.17
C ASP A 317 6.98 -30.11 5.33
N ALA A 318 7.04 -28.97 4.64
CA ALA A 318 6.01 -27.95 4.69
C ALA A 318 5.84 -27.17 3.39
N VAL A 319 4.60 -26.72 3.15
CA VAL A 319 4.21 -25.85 2.04
C VAL A 319 3.49 -24.62 2.59
N ILE A 320 3.97 -23.43 2.21
CA ILE A 320 3.35 -22.15 2.55
C ILE A 320 2.83 -21.49 1.29
N TYR A 321 1.51 -21.41 1.16
CA TYR A 321 0.85 -20.67 0.11
C TYR A 321 0.91 -19.16 0.38
N ALA A 322 1.75 -18.45 -0.35
CA ALA A 322 1.81 -16.98 -0.35
C ALA A 322 1.15 -16.42 -1.61
N THR A 323 -0.03 -16.96 -1.92
CA THR A 323 -0.77 -16.84 -3.17
C THR A 323 -1.79 -15.70 -3.18
N GLY A 324 -1.82 -14.90 -2.11
CA GLY A 324 -2.62 -13.68 -2.01
C GLY A 324 -3.96 -13.91 -1.32
N TYR A 325 -4.87 -12.95 -1.51
CA TYR A 325 -6.12 -12.88 -0.77
C TYR A 325 -7.28 -12.60 -1.73
N SER A 326 -8.45 -13.09 -1.37
CA SER A 326 -9.73 -12.65 -1.91
C SER A 326 -10.34 -11.59 -0.99
N TYR A 327 -11.22 -10.78 -1.56
CA TYR A 327 -11.97 -9.78 -0.81
C TYR A 327 -13.47 -10.05 -0.88
N LYS A 328 -14.15 -9.93 0.26
CA LYS A 328 -15.61 -10.11 0.39
C LYS A 328 -16.14 -9.10 1.41
N ILE A 329 -17.27 -8.46 1.10
CA ILE A 329 -18.01 -7.61 2.04
C ILE A 329 -19.28 -8.35 2.45
N LYS A 330 -19.21 -9.11 3.54
CA LYS A 330 -20.29 -10.05 3.92
C LYS A 330 -21.55 -9.37 4.48
N PHE A 331 -21.42 -8.14 4.98
CA PHE A 331 -22.50 -7.36 5.59
C PHE A 331 -23.16 -6.39 4.59
N LEU A 332 -22.82 -6.46 3.30
CA LEU A 332 -23.50 -5.73 2.24
C LEU A 332 -24.04 -6.73 1.22
N ASP A 333 -25.22 -6.43 0.70
CA ASP A 333 -25.80 -7.18 -0.41
C ASP A 333 -24.98 -7.00 -1.70
N GLU A 334 -24.89 -8.06 -2.51
CA GLU A 334 -24.12 -8.04 -3.76
C GLU A 334 -24.70 -7.08 -4.80
N SER A 335 -25.99 -6.72 -4.70
CA SER A 335 -26.59 -5.67 -5.53
C SER A 335 -25.97 -4.30 -5.28
N ILE A 336 -25.46 -4.04 -4.06
CA ILE A 336 -24.83 -2.78 -3.68
C ILE A 336 -23.35 -2.77 -4.09
N VAL A 337 -22.60 -3.81 -3.72
CA VAL A 337 -21.18 -3.94 -4.08
C VAL A 337 -20.90 -5.34 -4.60
N LYS A 338 -20.90 -5.46 -5.92
CA LYS A 338 -20.53 -6.71 -6.60
C LYS A 338 -19.01 -6.84 -6.68
N ILE A 339 -18.47 -7.95 -6.18
CA ILE A 339 -17.05 -8.29 -6.27
C ILE A 339 -16.92 -9.65 -6.95
N GLU A 340 -16.46 -9.67 -8.20
CA GLU A 340 -16.27 -10.90 -8.97
C GLU A 340 -14.80 -11.04 -9.34
N ASN A 341 -14.16 -12.15 -8.93
CA ASN A 341 -12.74 -12.41 -9.21
C ASN A 341 -11.81 -11.25 -8.81
N ASN A 342 -12.03 -10.65 -7.63
CA ASN A 342 -11.35 -9.45 -7.14
C ASN A 342 -11.52 -8.20 -8.03
N LYS A 343 -12.43 -8.19 -9.00
CA LYS A 343 -12.81 -6.99 -9.75
C LYS A 343 -13.98 -6.31 -9.05
N THR A 344 -13.93 -4.98 -9.01
CA THR A 344 -14.92 -4.14 -8.34
C THR A 344 -15.49 -3.14 -9.33
N HIS A 345 -16.81 -2.99 -9.37
CA HIS A 345 -17.49 -1.97 -10.16
C HIS A 345 -17.71 -0.69 -9.32
N LEU A 346 -16.62 -0.15 -8.79
CA LEU A 346 -16.64 1.03 -7.93
C LEU A 346 -15.95 2.21 -8.62
N TYR A 347 -16.67 3.32 -8.75
CA TYR A 347 -16.12 4.56 -9.27
C TYR A 347 -14.98 5.02 -8.36
N LYS A 348 -13.79 5.22 -8.96
CA LYS A 348 -12.54 5.52 -8.24
C LYS A 348 -12.19 4.54 -7.12
N TYR A 349 -12.63 3.29 -7.21
CA TYR A 349 -12.48 2.26 -6.16
C TYR A 349 -13.21 2.60 -4.85
N MET A 350 -14.21 3.49 -4.90
CA MET A 350 -14.91 3.98 -3.71
C MET A 350 -16.43 3.82 -3.81
N PHE A 351 -17.05 4.43 -4.83
CA PHE A 351 -18.49 4.64 -4.86
C PHE A 351 -19.18 3.59 -5.75
N PRO A 352 -20.24 2.92 -5.28
CA PRO A 352 -21.11 2.15 -6.17
C PRO A 352 -21.88 3.12 -7.08
N PRO A 353 -21.66 3.09 -8.41
CA PRO A 353 -22.11 4.17 -9.29
C PRO A 353 -23.63 4.17 -9.52
N HIS A 354 -24.29 3.02 -9.36
CA HIS A 354 -25.71 2.83 -9.61
C HIS A 354 -26.61 3.32 -8.45
N LEU A 355 -26.04 3.66 -7.29
CA LEU A 355 -26.81 4.14 -6.16
C LEU A 355 -27.34 5.55 -6.44
N LYS A 356 -28.64 5.73 -6.21
CA LYS A 356 -29.32 7.03 -6.35
C LYS A 356 -28.69 8.12 -5.48
N HIS A 357 -28.27 7.76 -4.26
CA HIS A 357 -27.63 8.65 -3.30
C HIS A 357 -26.20 8.20 -3.04
N PRO A 358 -25.17 9.06 -3.20
CA PRO A 358 -23.77 8.70 -3.00
C PRO A 358 -23.39 8.75 -1.50
N THR A 359 -24.15 8.05 -0.67
CA THR A 359 -24.01 8.05 0.80
C THR A 359 -23.25 6.84 1.35
N LEU A 360 -22.83 5.91 0.49
CA LEU A 360 -21.98 4.77 0.85
C LEU A 360 -20.71 4.77 0.00
N ALA A 361 -19.55 4.55 0.63
CA ALA A 361 -18.30 4.33 -0.08
C ALA A 361 -17.40 3.30 0.62
N VAL A 362 -16.57 2.63 -0.18
CA VAL A 362 -15.51 1.75 0.29
C VAL A 362 -14.17 2.51 0.29
N VAL A 363 -13.38 2.36 1.36
CA VAL A 363 -12.13 3.10 1.54
C VAL A 363 -10.95 2.13 1.71
N GLY A 364 -9.86 2.38 0.99
CA GLY A 364 -8.64 1.57 1.02
C GLY A 364 -8.75 0.28 0.21
N LEU A 365 -9.76 0.13 -0.64
CA LEU A 365 -9.88 -0.97 -1.61
C LEU A 365 -9.12 -0.64 -2.90
N VAL A 366 -7.83 -0.37 -2.76
CA VAL A 366 -6.95 0.07 -3.86
C VAL A 366 -5.54 -0.42 -3.60
N GLN A 367 -4.84 -0.82 -4.66
CA GLN A 367 -3.46 -1.27 -4.61
C GLN A 367 -2.61 -0.35 -5.48
N ALA A 368 -2.31 0.84 -4.97
CA ALA A 368 -1.43 1.77 -5.65
C ALA A 368 0.04 1.39 -5.50
N ILE A 369 0.87 1.73 -6.49
CA ILE A 369 2.34 1.70 -6.33
C ILE A 369 2.73 2.88 -5.43
N GLY A 370 2.53 2.70 -4.11
CA GLY A 370 2.69 3.73 -3.08
C GLY A 370 1.95 3.35 -1.79
N ALA A 371 1.93 4.25 -0.81
CA ALA A 371 1.33 3.97 0.49
C ALA A 371 -0.20 4.13 0.50
N VAL A 372 -0.89 3.22 1.18
CA VAL A 372 -2.37 3.22 1.27
C VAL A 372 -2.91 4.27 2.24
N MET A 373 -2.21 4.58 3.34
CA MET A 373 -2.67 5.53 4.37
C MET A 373 -3.05 6.91 3.79
N PRO A 374 -2.19 7.58 2.99
CA PRO A 374 -2.57 8.86 2.37
C PRO A 374 -3.67 8.70 1.30
N ILE A 375 -3.78 7.54 0.65
CA ILE A 375 -4.88 7.27 -0.28
C ILE A 375 -6.19 7.18 0.48
N SER A 376 -6.26 6.37 1.54
CA SER A 376 -7.45 6.26 2.37
C SER A 376 -7.87 7.62 2.94
N GLU A 377 -6.90 8.44 3.36
CA GLU A 377 -7.19 9.81 3.81
C GLU A 377 -7.81 10.68 2.72
N ILE A 378 -7.23 10.73 1.51
CA ILE A 378 -7.79 11.58 0.46
C ILE A 378 -9.15 11.07 -0.05
N GLN A 379 -9.34 9.75 -0.05
CA GLN A 379 -10.64 9.12 -0.28
C GLN A 379 -11.67 9.58 0.76
N CYS A 380 -11.33 9.55 2.05
CA CYS A 380 -12.21 10.03 3.12
C CYS A 380 -12.51 11.53 3.01
N ARG A 381 -11.51 12.37 2.71
CA ARG A 381 -11.69 13.82 2.47
C ARG A 381 -12.67 14.10 1.34
N TRP A 382 -12.64 13.28 0.28
CA TRP A 382 -13.58 13.43 -0.83
C TRP A 382 -14.98 12.94 -0.46
N PHE A 383 -15.09 11.76 0.15
CA PHE A 383 -16.37 11.21 0.58
C PHE A 383 -17.16 12.16 1.49
N THR A 384 -16.52 12.72 2.52
CA THR A 384 -17.22 13.59 3.47
C THR A 384 -17.79 14.84 2.80
N ARG A 385 -17.12 15.35 1.77
CA ARG A 385 -17.56 16.48 0.96
C ARG A 385 -18.64 16.13 -0.06
N VAL A 386 -18.58 14.93 -0.64
CA VAL A 386 -19.67 14.34 -1.45
C VAL A 386 -20.92 14.21 -0.59
N LEU A 387 -20.80 13.64 0.62
CA LEU A 387 -21.92 13.44 1.54
C LEU A 387 -22.56 14.78 1.96
N LYS A 388 -21.78 15.85 2.07
CA LYS A 388 -22.29 17.21 2.34
C LYS A 388 -22.89 17.91 1.12
N GLY A 389 -22.79 17.31 -0.08
CA GLY A 389 -23.24 17.91 -1.33
C GLY A 389 -22.33 19.01 -1.87
N ILE A 390 -21.10 19.15 -1.33
CA ILE A 390 -20.16 20.21 -1.73
C ILE A 390 -19.43 19.81 -3.02
N ASN A 391 -19.08 18.54 -3.16
CA ASN A 391 -18.39 17.99 -4.34
C ASN A 391 -19.19 16.81 -4.89
N PRO A 392 -20.26 17.04 -5.69
CA PRO A 392 -21.11 15.97 -6.20
C PRO A 392 -20.32 15.02 -7.13
N LEU A 393 -20.81 13.78 -7.24
CA LEU A 393 -20.29 12.83 -8.22
C LEU A 393 -20.74 13.22 -9.64
N PRO A 394 -19.97 12.86 -10.68
CA PRO A 394 -20.39 13.06 -12.06
C PRO A 394 -21.55 12.13 -12.44
N PRO A 395 -22.16 12.31 -13.62
CA PRO A 395 -23.20 11.41 -14.15
C PRO A 395 -22.76 9.93 -14.18
N LEU A 396 -23.74 9.03 -14.18
CA LEU A 396 -23.51 7.59 -14.21
C LEU A 396 -22.65 7.15 -15.41
N SER A 397 -22.88 7.72 -16.59
CA SER A 397 -22.08 7.44 -17.80
C SER A 397 -20.59 7.62 -17.54
N ASP A 398 -20.21 8.79 -17.02
CA ASP A 398 -18.81 9.16 -16.80
C ASP A 398 -18.16 8.28 -15.71
N MET A 399 -18.97 7.87 -14.72
CA MET A 399 -18.51 6.93 -13.70
C MET A 399 -18.26 5.53 -14.29
N MET A 400 -19.13 5.06 -15.18
CA MET A 400 -18.98 3.77 -15.84
C MET A 400 -17.80 3.77 -16.82
N ASP A 401 -17.64 4.83 -17.60
CA ASP A 401 -16.50 5.00 -18.52
C ASP A 401 -15.15 4.94 -17.79
N ASP A 402 -15.05 5.58 -16.61
CA ASP A 402 -13.86 5.47 -15.75
C ASP A 402 -13.57 4.03 -15.31
N ILE A 403 -14.62 3.32 -14.88
CA ILE A 403 -14.50 1.94 -14.39
C ILE A 403 -14.04 1.03 -15.52
N GLU A 404 -14.65 1.16 -16.71
CA GLU A 404 -14.31 0.38 -17.89
C GLU A 404 -12.88 0.68 -18.39
N ALA A 405 -12.49 1.95 -18.45
CA ALA A 405 -11.12 2.35 -18.84
C ALA A 405 -10.07 1.72 -17.90
N LYS A 406 -10.34 1.68 -16.59
CA LYS A 406 -9.45 1.02 -15.61
C LYS A 406 -9.44 -0.49 -15.74
N HIS A 407 -10.58 -1.11 -15.99
CA HIS A 407 -10.63 -2.55 -16.23
C HIS A 407 -9.87 -2.94 -17.49
N LEU A 408 -10.02 -2.16 -18.57
CA LEU A 408 -9.28 -2.34 -19.80
C LEU A 408 -7.77 -2.21 -19.52
N TYR A 409 -7.36 -1.12 -18.87
CA TYR A 409 -5.97 -0.89 -18.49
C TYR A 409 -5.37 -2.05 -17.68
N ASN A 410 -6.05 -2.51 -16.62
CA ASN A 410 -5.55 -3.60 -15.77
C ASN A 410 -5.54 -4.95 -16.52
N SER A 411 -6.48 -5.17 -17.45
CA SER A 411 -6.56 -6.39 -18.25
C SER A 411 -5.50 -6.51 -19.35
N MET A 412 -4.99 -5.38 -19.87
CA MET A 412 -3.98 -5.33 -20.93
C MET A 412 -2.58 -5.75 -20.47
N HIS A 413 -2.27 -5.62 -19.18
CA HIS A 413 -0.94 -5.87 -18.64
C HIS A 413 -0.80 -7.28 -18.08
N ILE A 414 -1.48 -7.57 -16.95
CA ILE A 414 -1.40 -8.89 -16.31
C ILE A 414 -2.77 -9.36 -15.84
N LYS A 415 -3.27 -10.44 -16.47
CA LYS A 415 -4.43 -11.19 -15.99
C LYS A 415 -4.06 -11.98 -14.73
N SER A 416 -4.33 -11.39 -13.57
CA SER A 416 -4.19 -12.00 -12.24
C SER A 416 -5.15 -11.33 -11.25
N GLN A 417 -5.74 -12.11 -10.34
CA GLN A 417 -6.57 -11.58 -9.24
C GLN A 417 -5.80 -10.63 -8.31
N ARG A 418 -4.46 -10.63 -8.36
CA ARG A 418 -3.59 -9.72 -7.61
C ARG A 418 -3.52 -8.31 -8.19
N HIS A 419 -3.83 -8.11 -9.48
CA HIS A 419 -3.59 -6.82 -10.16
C HIS A 419 -4.89 -6.09 -10.57
N THR A 420 -6.04 -6.53 -10.05
CA THR A 420 -7.34 -5.95 -10.41
C THR A 420 -7.56 -4.55 -9.86
N LEU A 421 -6.91 -4.21 -8.75
CA LEU A 421 -7.03 -2.93 -8.03
C LEU A 421 -5.81 -2.01 -8.22
N GLN A 422 -4.98 -2.28 -9.25
CA GLN A 422 -3.73 -1.57 -9.46
C GLN A 422 -3.93 -0.13 -9.96
N THR A 423 -3.16 0.82 -9.42
CA THR A 423 -3.11 2.20 -9.89
C THR A 423 -1.74 2.85 -9.57
N PHE A 424 -1.46 4.03 -10.14
CA PHE A 424 -0.28 4.82 -9.79
C PHE A 424 -0.62 5.85 -8.72
N TRP A 425 0.22 5.94 -7.70
CA TRP A 425 -0.05 6.74 -6.51
C TRP A 425 -0.24 8.23 -6.84
N ILE A 426 0.71 8.89 -7.52
CA ILE A 426 0.60 10.34 -7.83
C ILE A 426 -0.63 10.65 -8.69
N GLN A 427 -0.89 9.84 -9.71
CA GLN A 427 -2.02 10.03 -10.63
C GLN A 427 -3.36 9.92 -9.89
N TYR A 428 -3.52 8.88 -9.07
CA TYR A 428 -4.73 8.69 -8.27
C TYR A 428 -4.90 9.82 -7.25
N MET A 429 -3.84 10.16 -6.51
CA MET A 429 -3.89 11.22 -5.50
C MET A 429 -4.22 12.58 -6.12
N ASP A 430 -3.63 12.93 -7.26
CA ASP A 430 -3.94 14.17 -7.99
C ASP A 430 -5.37 14.21 -8.49
N GLU A 431 -5.88 13.10 -9.03
CA GLU A 431 -7.25 13.01 -9.52
C GLU A 431 -8.27 13.25 -8.40
N ILE A 432 -8.10 12.64 -7.23
CA ILE A 432 -9.00 12.89 -6.09
C ILE A 432 -8.78 14.30 -5.55
N ALA A 433 -7.53 14.78 -5.49
CA ALA A 433 -7.20 16.12 -5.04
C ALA A 433 -7.82 17.22 -5.90
N GLU A 434 -7.96 17.01 -7.22
CA GLU A 434 -8.68 17.92 -8.12
C GLU A 434 -10.15 18.01 -7.76
N LYS A 435 -10.80 16.87 -7.50
CA LYS A 435 -12.23 16.81 -7.14
C LYS A 435 -12.57 17.58 -5.88
N ILE A 436 -11.63 17.72 -4.94
CA ILE A 436 -11.81 18.49 -3.70
C ILE A 436 -11.08 19.85 -3.71
N GLY A 437 -10.40 20.21 -4.80
CA GLY A 437 -9.70 21.49 -4.94
C GLY A 437 -8.42 21.63 -4.09
N CYS A 438 -7.77 20.53 -3.71
CA CYS A 438 -6.53 20.54 -2.93
C CYS A 438 -5.28 20.10 -3.70
N LYS A 439 -5.38 19.83 -5.01
CA LYS A 439 -4.20 19.55 -5.86
C LYS A 439 -3.28 20.79 -5.88
N PRO A 440 -1.98 20.66 -5.59
CA PRO A 440 -1.07 21.80 -5.58
C PRO A 440 -0.96 22.45 -6.97
N ASN A 441 -1.19 23.76 -7.04
CA ASN A 441 -0.98 24.52 -8.28
C ASN A 441 0.49 24.91 -8.40
N LEU A 442 1.28 24.07 -9.07
CA LEU A 442 2.72 24.28 -9.20
C LEU A 442 3.07 25.60 -9.90
N LYS A 443 2.31 26.03 -10.92
CA LYS A 443 2.57 27.29 -11.65
C LYS A 443 2.51 28.50 -10.71
N ARG A 444 1.45 28.55 -9.88
CA ARG A 444 1.32 29.58 -8.84
C ARG A 444 2.42 29.45 -7.78
N LEU A 445 2.73 28.23 -7.37
CA LEU A 445 3.76 27.97 -6.37
C LEU A 445 5.15 28.42 -6.84
N PHE A 446 5.46 28.34 -8.14
CA PHE A 446 6.70 28.86 -8.70
C PHE A 446 6.82 30.39 -8.60
N ILE A 447 5.70 31.10 -8.48
CA ILE A 447 5.68 32.55 -8.26
C ILE A 447 5.76 32.85 -6.76
N ASP A 448 4.93 32.19 -5.96
CA ASP A 448 4.75 32.48 -4.54
C ASP A 448 5.90 31.93 -3.66
N ASP A 449 6.39 30.73 -3.95
CA ASP A 449 7.47 30.05 -3.22
C ASP A 449 8.24 29.08 -4.15
N PRO A 450 9.20 29.60 -4.95
CA PRO A 450 9.95 28.80 -5.92
C PRO A 450 10.68 27.61 -5.30
N ARG A 451 11.15 27.75 -4.04
CA ARG A 451 11.83 26.69 -3.31
C ARG A 451 10.88 25.52 -3.05
N LEU A 452 9.69 25.82 -2.53
CA LEU A 452 8.68 24.79 -2.30
C LEU A 452 8.20 24.17 -3.63
N ALA A 453 8.04 24.97 -4.69
CA ALA A 453 7.66 24.48 -6.01
C ALA A 453 8.66 23.45 -6.56
N LEU A 454 9.97 23.73 -6.44
CA LEU A 454 11.02 22.80 -6.85
C LEU A 454 11.01 21.50 -6.03
N HIS A 455 10.78 21.61 -4.71
CA HIS A 455 10.61 20.42 -3.85
C HIS A 455 9.37 19.60 -4.25
N CYS A 456 8.27 20.25 -4.61
CA CYS A 456 7.06 19.54 -5.04
C CYS A 456 7.24 18.86 -6.41
N LEU A 457 7.95 19.51 -7.34
CA LEU A 457 8.15 19.02 -8.70
C LEU A 457 9.23 17.94 -8.79
N CYS A 458 10.40 18.20 -8.22
CA CYS A 458 11.62 17.39 -8.38
C CYS A 458 11.93 16.52 -7.15
N GLY A 459 11.32 16.80 -6.00
CA GLY A 459 11.47 16.01 -4.79
C GLY A 459 10.43 14.90 -4.66
N PRO A 460 10.50 14.14 -3.55
CA PRO A 460 9.49 13.15 -3.22
C PRO A 460 8.10 13.80 -3.13
N CYS A 461 7.12 13.14 -3.71
CA CYS A 461 5.72 13.55 -3.65
C CYS A 461 5.12 13.19 -2.28
N PHE A 462 5.57 13.85 -1.22
CA PHE A 462 5.08 13.59 0.13
C PHE A 462 3.58 13.93 0.25
N PRO A 463 2.80 13.15 1.03
CA PRO A 463 1.36 13.38 1.23
C PRO A 463 1.00 14.81 1.66
N ALA A 464 1.87 15.48 2.41
CA ALA A 464 1.70 16.86 2.85
C ALA A 464 1.48 17.87 1.70
N GLN A 465 1.90 17.54 0.47
CA GLN A 465 1.59 18.38 -0.71
C GLN A 465 0.08 18.60 -0.91
N TYR A 466 -0.75 17.63 -0.54
CA TYR A 466 -2.22 17.69 -0.65
C TYR A 466 -2.89 18.49 0.48
N ARG A 467 -2.10 19.11 1.35
CA ARG A 467 -2.52 20.03 2.42
C ARG A 467 -1.90 21.44 2.26
N LEU A 468 -1.27 21.74 1.13
CA LEU A 468 -0.72 23.07 0.83
C LEU A 468 -1.80 24.11 0.54
N GLN A 469 -2.90 23.68 -0.06
CA GLN A 469 -4.02 24.53 -0.47
C GLN A 469 -5.35 23.76 -0.40
N GLY A 470 -6.44 24.49 -0.59
CA GLY A 470 -7.79 23.92 -0.56
C GLY A 470 -8.28 23.60 0.85
N PRO A 471 -9.41 22.87 0.95
CA PRO A 471 -10.04 22.52 2.22
C PRO A 471 -9.11 21.70 3.11
N GLY A 472 -9.06 22.04 4.40
CA GLY A 472 -8.21 21.36 5.37
C GLY A 472 -6.71 21.62 5.20
N LYS A 473 -6.32 22.76 4.62
CA LYS A 473 -4.92 23.22 4.54
C LYS A 473 -4.23 23.11 5.91
N TRP A 474 -2.97 22.68 5.92
CA TRP A 474 -2.17 22.51 7.13
C TRP A 474 -0.95 23.42 7.14
N ASN A 475 -0.77 24.20 8.21
CA ASN A 475 0.35 25.15 8.34
C ASN A 475 1.72 24.47 8.35
N GLY A 476 1.82 23.22 8.85
CA GLY A 476 3.06 22.46 8.86
C GLY A 476 3.43 21.80 7.52
N ALA A 477 2.57 21.90 6.49
CA ALA A 477 2.77 21.18 5.22
C ALA A 477 4.08 21.57 4.53
N ARG A 478 4.36 22.87 4.43
CA ARG A 478 5.60 23.40 3.83
C ARG A 478 6.85 22.85 4.52
N ALA A 479 6.91 22.94 5.84
CA ALA A 479 8.04 22.48 6.62
C ALA A 479 8.25 20.96 6.47
N SER A 480 7.15 20.21 6.41
CA SER A 480 7.18 18.76 6.23
C SER A 480 7.68 18.35 4.85
N ILE A 481 7.31 19.08 3.79
CA ILE A 481 7.78 18.80 2.43
C ILE A 481 9.28 19.11 2.29
N ILE A 482 9.71 20.29 2.75
CA ILE A 482 11.11 20.72 2.63
C ILE A 482 12.02 19.84 3.50
N GLY A 483 11.59 19.53 4.72
CA GLY A 483 12.36 18.73 5.70
C GLY A 483 12.16 17.21 5.59
N GLY A 484 11.29 16.72 4.71
CA GLY A 484 10.90 15.30 4.69
C GLY A 484 12.07 14.36 4.49
N MET A 485 12.95 14.62 3.51
CA MET A 485 14.12 13.77 3.28
C MET A 485 15.12 13.80 4.44
N GLU A 486 15.32 14.95 5.09
CA GLU A 486 16.16 15.05 6.28
C GLU A 486 15.59 14.18 7.42
N ARG A 487 14.27 14.23 7.63
CA ARG A 487 13.57 13.44 8.65
C ARG A 487 13.60 11.94 8.33
N SER A 488 13.53 11.55 7.06
CA SER A 488 13.74 10.17 6.60
C SER A 488 15.13 9.63 6.95
N LEU A 489 16.16 10.47 6.85
CA LEU A 489 17.55 10.07 7.11
C LEU A 489 18.00 10.27 8.57
N ALA A 490 17.28 11.08 9.34
CA ALA A 490 17.59 11.37 10.74
C ALA A 490 17.89 10.12 11.61
N PRO A 491 17.08 9.05 11.60
CA PRO A 491 17.34 7.87 12.43
C PRO A 491 18.61 7.10 12.01
N LEU A 492 19.14 7.31 10.80
CA LEU A 492 20.32 6.61 10.29
C LEU A 492 21.63 7.21 10.82
N LYS A 493 21.61 8.50 11.21
CA LYS A 493 22.79 9.23 11.69
C LYS A 493 22.95 9.12 13.21
N SER A 494 22.95 7.89 13.73
CA SER A 494 23.12 7.61 15.17
C SER A 494 24.55 7.85 15.67
N ARG A 495 25.54 7.92 14.76
CA ARG A 495 26.93 8.29 15.05
C ARG A 495 27.29 9.58 14.31
N ILE A 496 27.70 10.60 15.06
CA ILE A 496 28.24 11.84 14.49
C ILE A 496 29.71 11.61 14.15
N LEU A 497 30.09 11.89 12.91
CA LEU A 497 31.49 11.87 12.50
C LEU A 497 32.15 13.21 12.91
N PRO A 498 33.41 13.21 13.36
CA PRO A 498 34.16 14.45 13.51
C PRO A 498 34.09 15.24 12.19
N GLN A 499 33.73 16.51 12.26
CA GLN A 499 33.91 17.38 11.10
C GLN A 499 35.42 17.47 10.86
N ASN A 500 35.93 16.74 9.86
CA ASN A 500 37.28 16.99 9.38
C ASN A 500 37.30 18.41 8.82
N ALA A 501 37.80 19.35 9.61
CA ALA A 501 38.27 20.62 9.10
C ALA A 501 39.33 20.31 8.04
N LYS A 502 39.08 20.72 6.79
CA LYS A 502 39.98 20.56 5.64
C LYS A 502 40.13 19.13 5.09
N ILE A 503 39.08 18.62 4.45
CA ILE A 503 39.28 17.93 3.17
C ILE A 503 38.75 18.89 2.11
N ALA A 504 39.63 19.22 1.17
CA ALA A 504 39.55 20.34 0.26
C ALA A 504 38.20 20.49 -0.43
N ASP A 505 37.80 21.76 -0.45
CA ASP A 505 36.77 22.40 -1.22
C ASP A 505 37.06 22.23 -2.74
N ILE A 506 36.78 21.03 -3.29
CA ILE A 506 36.84 20.75 -4.73
C ILE A 506 35.46 20.92 -5.40
N SER A 507 34.51 21.60 -4.75
CA SER A 507 33.21 21.88 -5.40
C SER A 507 32.59 23.23 -5.09
N CYS A 508 33.39 24.24 -4.70
CA CYS A 508 32.93 25.62 -4.68
C CYS A 508 33.75 26.42 -5.71
N ASN A 509 33.19 26.59 -6.92
CA ASN A 509 33.30 27.81 -7.74
C ASN A 509 32.72 27.64 -9.16
N VAL A 510 31.47 27.19 -9.29
CA VAL A 510 30.66 27.52 -10.48
C VAL A 510 29.21 27.83 -10.05
N THR A 511 28.98 29.12 -9.81
CA THR A 511 27.73 29.89 -9.99
C THR A 511 26.41 29.42 -9.36
N CYS A 512 25.99 30.19 -8.35
CA CYS A 512 24.63 30.72 -8.13
C CYS A 512 23.42 29.76 -8.18
N ILE A 513 22.88 29.55 -6.97
CA ILE A 513 21.69 28.79 -6.52
C ILE A 513 22.18 27.52 -5.82
N ALA A 514 22.18 27.55 -4.49
CA ALA A 514 22.53 26.41 -3.65
C ALA A 514 21.50 25.29 -3.84
N VAL A 515 21.74 24.44 -4.84
CA VAL A 515 21.00 23.21 -5.09
C VAL A 515 21.36 22.23 -3.97
N PRO A 516 20.41 21.79 -3.13
CA PRO A 516 20.67 20.80 -2.08
C PRO A 516 21.39 19.56 -2.64
N LYS A 517 22.30 18.94 -1.86
CA LYS A 517 23.05 17.73 -2.28
C LYS A 517 22.16 16.56 -2.79
N TRP A 518 20.91 16.49 -2.35
CA TRP A 518 19.93 15.53 -2.87
C TRP A 518 19.48 15.91 -4.28
N LEU A 519 19.26 17.21 -4.56
CA LEU A 519 18.99 17.71 -5.90
C LEU A 519 20.22 17.57 -6.81
N THR A 520 21.47 17.72 -6.35
CA THR A 520 22.64 17.46 -7.22
C THR A 520 22.80 15.97 -7.53
N SER A 521 22.54 15.07 -6.58
CA SER A 521 22.55 13.61 -6.82
C SER A 521 21.37 13.17 -7.71
N TYR A 522 20.23 13.84 -7.55
CA TYR A 522 19.02 13.65 -8.35
C TYR A 522 19.16 14.28 -9.74
N PHE A 523 19.83 15.42 -9.87
CA PHE A 523 20.21 16.02 -11.14
C PHE A 523 21.26 15.15 -11.80
N ILE A 524 22.22 14.56 -11.10
CA ILE A 524 23.16 13.57 -11.66
C ILE A 524 22.40 12.31 -12.12
N LEU A 525 21.39 11.85 -11.40
CA LEU A 525 20.50 10.79 -11.90
C LEU A 525 19.73 11.24 -13.15
N CYS A 526 19.12 12.43 -13.15
CA CYS A 526 18.49 13.01 -14.33
C CYS A 526 19.49 13.30 -15.45
N PHE A 527 20.76 13.56 -15.16
CA PHE A 527 21.82 13.88 -16.11
C PHE A 527 22.43 12.59 -16.67
N ILE A 528 22.54 11.53 -15.88
CA ILE A 528 22.83 10.16 -16.34
C ILE A 528 21.65 9.66 -17.17
N PHE A 529 20.42 9.98 -16.78
CA PHE A 529 19.19 9.65 -17.51
C PHE A 529 19.10 10.42 -18.84
N ILE A 530 19.43 11.72 -18.84
CA ILE A 530 19.54 12.56 -20.04
C ILE A 530 20.76 12.15 -20.88
N ALA A 531 21.89 11.79 -20.28
CA ALA A 531 23.07 11.30 -21.00
C ALA A 531 22.84 9.92 -21.62
N LEU A 532 22.08 9.03 -20.95
CA LEU A 532 21.60 7.77 -21.52
C LEU A 532 20.61 8.03 -22.67
N LEU A 533 19.75 9.04 -22.57
CA LEU A 533 18.90 9.50 -23.69
C LEU A 533 19.73 10.06 -24.85
N CYS A 534 20.79 10.83 -24.58
CA CYS A 534 21.69 11.38 -25.61
C CYS A 534 22.59 10.31 -26.25
N MET A 535 22.97 9.25 -25.52
CA MET A 535 23.69 8.10 -26.07
C MET A 535 22.82 7.16 -26.93
N CYS A 536 21.49 7.33 -26.94
CA CYS A 536 20.58 6.58 -27.80
C CYS A 536 20.19 7.33 -29.09
N VAL A 537 20.79 8.49 -29.37
CA VAL A 537 20.60 9.26 -30.62
C VAL A 537 21.88 9.27 -31.49
N LEU A 538 22.87 8.43 -31.16
CA LEU A 538 24.07 8.20 -31.99
C LEU A 538 24.19 6.73 -32.36
#